data_AF-T1DQM4-F1
#
_entry.id   AF-T1DQM4-F1
#
_cell.length_a   1.000
_cell.length_b   1.000
_cell.length_c   1.000
_cell.angle_alpha   90.00
_cell.angle_beta   90.00
_cell.angle_gamma   90.00
#
_symmetry.space_group_name_H-M   'P 1'
#
loop_
_entity.id
_entity.type
_entity.pdbx_description
1 polymer ?
#
loop_
_entity_poly.entity_id
_entity_poly.type
_entity_poly.pdbx_seq_one_letter_code
_entity_poly.pdbx_strand_id
1 'polypeptide(L)'
;MPLSHLKVLFCERINCEALEYLSRNYKDTLRSMVWIDSMRIEEYRNIMELVLRTEQDPLVMMAWRCKKLQEIVIHGYVLDPHNLVGVSRLRGRELQLLEVSRVDLSVSSVMMAPFIEEISTQLGQKWCPL
;
A
#
# COMPACT_ATOMS: atom_id res chain seq x y z
N MET A 1 -18.69 -9.92 -13.49
CA MET A 1 -17.95 -10.86 -12.63
C MET A 1 -17.25 -10.05 -11.53
N PRO A 2 -17.39 -10.39 -10.23
CA PRO A 2 -16.77 -9.61 -9.17
C PRO A 2 -15.29 -9.96 -8.99
N LEU A 3 -14.40 -8.97 -9.14
CA LEU A 3 -12.98 -9.12 -8.86
C LEU A 3 -12.75 -9.06 -7.34
N SER A 4 -12.11 -10.08 -6.78
CA SER A 4 -11.80 -10.16 -5.35
C SER A 4 -10.30 -10.15 -5.04
N HIS A 5 -9.47 -10.72 -5.90
CA HIS A 5 -8.02 -10.79 -5.73
C HIS A 5 -7.36 -10.30 -7.01
N LEU A 6 -6.41 -9.37 -6.86
CA LEU A 6 -5.61 -8.87 -7.96
C LEU A 6 -4.14 -9.14 -7.66
N LYS A 7 -3.44 -9.72 -8.63
CA LYS A 7 -1.98 -9.85 -8.62
C LYS A 7 -1.42 -9.21 -9.88
N VAL A 8 -0.56 -8.21 -9.70
CA VAL A 8 0.15 -7.52 -10.78
C VAL A 8 1.63 -7.73 -10.56
N LEU A 9 2.30 -8.34 -11.52
CA LEU A 9 3.69 -8.78 -11.39
C LEU A 9 4.52 -8.23 -12.56
N PHE A 10 5.66 -7.62 -12.25
CA PHE A 10 6.69 -7.20 -13.21
C PHE A 10 6.19 -6.20 -14.29
N CYS A 11 5.33 -5.25 -13.90
CA CYS A 11 4.80 -4.24 -14.81
C CYS A 11 5.67 -2.98 -14.95
N GLU A 12 6.85 -2.94 -14.32
CA GLU A 12 7.81 -1.82 -14.30
C GLU A 12 7.33 -0.52 -13.64
N ARG A 13 6.02 -0.26 -13.61
CA ARG A 13 5.39 0.92 -13.01
C ARG A 13 4.05 0.57 -12.38
N ILE A 14 3.71 1.28 -11.30
CA ILE A 14 2.35 1.26 -10.76
C ILE A 14 1.44 2.10 -11.67
N ASN A 15 0.32 1.51 -12.09
CA ASN A 15 -0.71 2.21 -12.84
C ASN A 15 -1.76 2.79 -11.86
N CYS A 16 -1.64 4.09 -11.55
CA CYS A 16 -2.58 4.79 -10.67
C CYS A 16 -4.02 4.74 -11.17
N GLU A 17 -4.24 4.93 -12.47
CA GLU A 17 -5.58 4.95 -13.05
C GLU A 17 -6.25 3.58 -12.88
N ALA A 18 -5.47 2.50 -13.00
CA ALA A 18 -5.95 1.16 -12.72
C ALA A 18 -6.32 1.02 -11.24
N LEU A 19 -5.46 1.43 -10.29
CA LEU A 19 -5.77 1.38 -8.86
C LEU A 19 -7.03 2.19 -8.50
N GLU A 20 -7.16 3.39 -9.07
CA GLU A 20 -8.33 4.25 -8.92
C GLU A 20 -9.59 3.56 -9.47
N TYR A 21 -9.53 3.05 -10.70
CA TYR A 21 -10.62 2.31 -11.32
C TYR A 21 -11.03 1.10 -10.48
N LEU A 22 -10.05 0.32 -10.01
CA LEU A 22 -10.29 -0.87 -9.19
C LEU A 22 -10.98 -0.51 -7.87
N SER A 23 -10.48 0.52 -7.19
CA SER A 23 -11.03 0.97 -5.91
C SER A 23 -12.45 1.50 -6.01
N ARG A 24 -12.87 2.02 -7.18
CA ARG A 24 -14.23 2.53 -7.42
C ARG A 24 -15.20 1.44 -7.85
N ASN A 25 -14.76 0.58 -8.77
CA ASN A 25 -15.64 -0.40 -9.42
C ASN A 25 -15.74 -1.73 -8.65
N TYR A 26 -14.74 -2.07 -7.83
CA TYR A 26 -14.71 -3.31 -7.04
C TYR A 26 -14.67 -3.06 -5.53
N LYS A 27 -15.11 -1.88 -5.07
CA LYS A 27 -15.12 -1.49 -3.65
C LYS A 27 -15.80 -2.49 -2.72
N ASP A 28 -16.82 -3.18 -3.22
CA ASP A 28 -17.63 -4.12 -2.44
C ASP A 28 -17.14 -5.58 -2.52
N THR A 29 -16.12 -5.86 -3.34
CA THR A 29 -15.68 -7.22 -3.66
C THR A 29 -14.18 -7.43 -3.49
N LEU A 30 -13.35 -6.40 -3.64
CA LEU A 30 -11.91 -6.48 -3.54
C LEU A 30 -11.47 -6.81 -2.11
N ARG A 31 -10.68 -7.87 -1.98
CA ARG A 31 -10.14 -8.41 -0.73
C ARG A 31 -8.61 -8.41 -0.70
N SER A 32 -7.96 -8.59 -1.83
CA SER A 32 -6.52 -8.74 -1.93
C SER A 32 -5.97 -7.95 -3.11
N MET A 33 -4.91 -7.20 -2.86
CA MET A 33 -4.14 -6.51 -3.87
C MET A 33 -2.65 -6.78 -3.65
N VAL A 34 -2.05 -7.43 -4.62
CA VAL A 34 -0.62 -7.74 -4.65
C VAL A 34 -0.01 -7.06 -5.86
N TRP A 35 0.99 -6.23 -5.63
CA TRP A 35 1.73 -5.55 -6.68
C TRP A 35 3.23 -5.74 -6.44
N ILE A 36 3.88 -6.47 -7.35
CA ILE A 36 5.27 -6.85 -7.21
C ILE A 36 6.00 -6.46 -8.48
N ASP A 37 7.16 -5.86 -8.33
CA ASP A 37 8.03 -5.52 -9.44
C ASP A 37 9.48 -5.91 -9.15
N SER A 38 10.26 -6.02 -10.22
CA SER A 38 11.70 -6.23 -10.13
C SER A 38 12.37 -4.99 -9.54
N MET A 39 13.22 -5.19 -8.53
CA MET A 39 14.11 -4.17 -7.98
C MET A 39 15.23 -3.87 -9.01
N ARG A 40 14.88 -3.26 -10.14
CA ARG A 40 15.89 -2.67 -11.02
C ARG A 40 16.37 -1.36 -10.40
N ILE A 41 17.68 -1.14 -10.49
CA ILE A 41 18.49 -0.09 -9.85
C ILE A 41 18.20 1.29 -10.47
N GLU A 42 16.93 1.68 -10.54
CA GLU A 42 16.57 3.08 -10.65
C GLU A 42 16.13 3.49 -9.25
N GLU A 43 17.00 4.26 -8.59
CA GLU A 43 16.99 4.57 -7.16
C GLU A 43 15.71 5.30 -6.66
N TYR A 44 14.71 5.52 -7.53
CA TYR A 44 13.59 6.42 -7.28
C TYR A 44 12.25 5.94 -7.88
N ARG A 45 11.92 4.64 -7.86
CA ARG A 45 10.52 4.21 -8.06
C ARG A 45 9.68 4.53 -6.81
N ASN A 46 9.49 5.82 -6.57
CA ASN A 46 8.75 6.34 -5.44
C ASN A 46 7.26 6.28 -5.73
N ILE A 47 6.47 5.71 -4.81
CA ILE A 47 5.02 5.95 -4.78
C ILE A 47 4.73 7.45 -4.58
N MET A 48 5.69 8.22 -4.08
CA MET A 48 5.61 9.68 -4.05
C MET A 48 5.45 10.30 -5.45
N GLU A 49 5.98 9.68 -6.52
CA GLU A 49 5.69 10.11 -7.90
C GLU A 49 4.22 9.85 -8.28
N LEU A 50 3.56 8.88 -7.63
CA LEU A 50 2.14 8.59 -7.78
C LEU A 50 1.30 9.67 -7.10
N VAL A 51 1.69 10.12 -5.89
CA VAL A 51 1.02 11.23 -5.17
C VAL A 51 1.08 12.53 -5.97
N LEU A 52 2.23 12.83 -6.60
CA LEU A 52 2.39 14.00 -7.47
C LEU A 52 1.43 13.99 -8.68
N ARG A 53 0.93 12.83 -9.09
CA ARG A 53 0.02 12.70 -10.24
C ARG A 53 -1.46 12.66 -9.85
N THR A 54 -1.81 12.27 -8.62
CA THR A 54 -3.20 12.00 -8.23
C THR A 54 -3.75 12.86 -7.08
N GLU A 55 -2.98 13.80 -6.52
CA GLU A 55 -3.28 14.58 -5.28
C GLU A 55 -3.49 13.73 -4.01
N GLN A 56 -3.96 12.49 -4.15
CA GLN A 56 -4.30 11.53 -3.12
C GLN A 56 -3.55 10.23 -3.36
N ASP A 57 -3.06 9.59 -2.29
CA ASP A 57 -2.38 8.31 -2.40
C ASP A 57 -3.36 7.18 -2.80
N PRO A 58 -3.09 6.43 -3.88
CA PRO A 58 -4.02 5.43 -4.40
C PRO A 58 -4.23 4.24 -3.44
N LEU A 59 -3.26 3.92 -2.58
CA LEU A 59 -3.40 2.85 -1.59
C LEU A 59 -4.28 3.30 -0.43
N VAL A 60 -4.12 4.55 0.03
CA VAL A 60 -5.01 5.15 1.02
C VAL A 60 -6.44 5.21 0.49
N MET A 61 -6.63 5.64 -0.76
CA MET A 61 -7.95 5.70 -1.39
C MET A 61 -8.59 4.32 -1.56
N MET A 62 -7.78 3.31 -1.89
CA MET A 62 -8.24 1.92 -1.95
C MET A 62 -8.65 1.41 -0.56
N ALA A 63 -7.84 1.63 0.47
CA ALA A 63 -8.16 1.25 1.84
C ALA A 63 -9.45 1.92 2.35
N TRP A 64 -9.67 3.17 1.98
CA TRP A 64 -10.88 3.92 2.33
C TRP A 64 -12.12 3.36 1.64
N ARG A 65 -12.06 3.10 0.33
CA ARG A 65 -13.23 2.67 -0.47
C ARG A 65 -13.53 1.18 -0.33
N CYS A 66 -12.52 0.33 -0.36
CA CYS A 66 -12.67 -1.13 -0.40
C CYS A 66 -12.92 -1.70 1.01
N LYS A 67 -14.19 -1.81 1.42
CA LYS A 67 -14.55 -2.21 2.79
C LYS A 67 -14.21 -3.66 3.15
N LYS A 68 -13.93 -4.50 2.16
CA LYS A 68 -13.53 -5.92 2.35
C LYS A 68 -12.04 -6.18 2.13
N LEU A 69 -11.24 -5.13 1.94
CA LEU A 69 -9.79 -5.25 1.73
C LEU A 69 -9.12 -5.81 2.99
N GLN A 70 -8.45 -6.94 2.82
CA GLN A 70 -7.82 -7.75 3.86
C GLN A 70 -6.32 -7.96 3.61
N GLU A 71 -5.86 -7.80 2.37
CA GLU A 71 -4.46 -7.99 1.98
C GLU A 71 -3.98 -6.87 1.05
N ILE A 72 -2.84 -6.26 1.40
CA ILE A 72 -2.05 -5.37 0.56
C ILE A 72 -0.59 -5.83 0.61
N VAL A 73 -0.02 -6.16 -0.56
CA VAL A 73 1.39 -6.54 -0.71
C VAL A 73 2.02 -5.68 -1.79
N ILE A 74 3.06 -4.91 -1.45
CA ILE A 74 3.77 -4.01 -2.37
C ILE A 74 5.28 -4.24 -2.30
N HIS A 75 5.88 -4.68 -3.40
CA HIS A 75 7.33 -4.87 -3.52
C HIS A 75 7.89 -4.17 -4.75
N GLY A 76 9.13 -3.69 -4.65
CA GLY A 76 9.81 -2.98 -5.73
C GLY A 76 9.51 -1.47 -5.80
N TYR A 77 8.79 -0.91 -4.82
CA TYR A 77 8.43 0.50 -4.74
C TYR A 77 8.69 1.07 -3.35
N VAL A 78 9.05 2.35 -3.27
CA VAL A 78 9.25 3.09 -2.02
C VAL A 78 7.95 3.78 -1.59
N LEU A 79 7.47 3.49 -0.38
CA LEU A 79 6.21 4.01 0.16
C LEU A 79 6.42 5.10 1.22
N ASP A 80 5.52 6.08 1.25
CA ASP A 80 5.48 7.07 2.34
C ASP A 80 4.90 6.41 3.63
N PRO A 81 5.63 6.45 4.76
CA PRO A 81 5.15 5.90 6.03
C PRO A 81 3.84 6.52 6.52
N HIS A 82 3.57 7.79 6.23
CA HIS A 82 2.31 8.46 6.59
C HIS A 82 1.11 7.82 5.85
N ASN A 83 1.29 7.44 4.59
CA ASN A 83 0.25 6.76 3.82
C ASN A 83 0.00 5.35 4.35
N LEU A 84 1.04 4.64 4.79
CA LEU A 84 0.91 3.34 5.44
C LEU A 84 0.14 3.42 6.78
N VAL A 85 0.38 4.47 7.57
CA VAL A 85 -0.46 4.77 8.74
C VAL A 85 -1.91 5.05 8.33
N GLY A 86 -2.13 5.82 7.26
CA GLY A 86 -3.47 6.05 6.72
C GLY A 86 -4.19 4.75 6.38
N VAL A 87 -3.52 3.85 5.64
CA VAL A 87 -4.04 2.52 5.28
C VAL A 87 -4.35 1.70 6.54
N SER A 88 -3.43 1.64 7.50
CA SER A 88 -3.61 0.85 8.72
C SER A 88 -4.76 1.39 9.59
N ARG A 89 -4.93 2.70 9.71
CA ARG A 89 -6.07 3.32 10.42
C ARG A 89 -7.41 3.04 9.74
N LEU A 90 -7.46 3.12 8.40
CA LEU A 90 -8.69 2.95 7.64
C LEU A 90 -9.21 1.50 7.65
N ARG A 91 -8.29 0.53 7.78
CA ARG A 91 -8.65 -0.88 7.80
C ARG A 91 -8.62 -1.52 9.17
N GLY A 92 -7.76 -1.03 10.05
CA GLY A 92 -7.47 -1.63 11.34
C GLY A 92 -7.21 -3.12 11.23
N ARG A 93 -7.81 -3.87 12.15
CA ARG A 93 -7.69 -5.34 12.27
C ARG A 93 -8.28 -6.14 11.11
N GLU A 94 -9.08 -5.50 10.25
CA GLU A 94 -9.59 -6.18 9.05
C GLU A 94 -8.50 -6.36 7.98
N LEU A 95 -7.43 -5.55 8.01
CA LEU A 95 -6.28 -5.76 7.14
C LEU A 95 -5.35 -6.80 7.77
N GLN A 96 -5.57 -8.04 7.39
CA GLN A 96 -4.85 -9.21 7.90
C GLN A 96 -3.39 -9.25 7.44
N LEU A 97 -3.11 -8.72 6.24
CA LEU A 97 -1.74 -8.63 5.72
C LEU A 97 -1.48 -7.26 5.10
N LEU A 98 -0.48 -6.57 5.64
CA LEU A 98 0.15 -5.39 5.04
C LEU A 98 1.63 -5.70 4.90
N GLU A 99 2.10 -5.93 3.68
CA GLU A 99 3.49 -6.33 3.43
C GLU A 99 4.14 -5.36 2.44
N VAL A 100 5.28 -4.80 2.84
CA VAL A 100 6.01 -3.81 2.05
C VAL A 100 7.52 -4.02 2.22
N SER A 101 8.31 -3.92 1.16
CA SER A 101 9.77 -4.05 1.27
C SER A 101 10.51 -2.73 1.51
N ARG A 102 9.94 -1.59 1.12
CA ARG A 102 10.64 -0.30 1.14
C ARG A 102 9.71 0.81 1.58
N VAL A 103 10.14 1.52 2.62
CA VAL A 103 9.53 2.75 3.12
C VAL A 103 10.54 3.89 2.87
N ASP A 104 10.05 5.11 2.66
CA ASP A 104 10.88 6.26 2.29
C ASP A 104 12.10 6.41 3.22
N LEU A 105 13.27 6.46 2.57
CA LEU A 105 14.60 6.47 3.17
C LEU A 105 15.00 7.84 3.72
N SER A 106 14.22 8.90 3.42
CA SER A 106 14.38 10.20 4.06
C SER A 106 14.14 10.13 5.57
N VAL A 107 13.42 9.11 6.02
CA VAL A 107 13.12 8.87 7.43
C VAL A 107 14.17 7.93 8.02
N SER A 108 14.96 8.43 8.96
CA SER A 108 15.97 7.62 9.65
C SER A 108 15.32 6.45 10.41
N SER A 109 16.09 5.40 10.70
CA SER A 109 15.61 4.22 11.44
C SER A 109 14.98 4.59 12.79
N VAL A 110 15.52 5.60 13.48
CA VAL A 110 14.97 6.13 14.74
C VAL A 110 13.62 6.79 14.52
N MET A 111 13.46 7.55 13.45
CA MET A 111 12.20 8.21 13.10
C MET A 111 11.15 7.22 12.56
N MET A 112 11.53 5.98 12.22
CA MET A 112 10.60 4.95 11.74
C MET A 112 9.88 4.20 12.86
N ALA A 113 10.46 4.15 14.05
CA ALA A 113 9.89 3.43 15.19
C ALA A 113 8.44 3.86 15.56
N PRO A 114 8.11 5.17 15.62
CA PRO A 114 6.74 5.60 15.92
C PRO A 114 5.72 5.13 14.86
N PHE A 115 6.09 5.13 13.58
CA PHE A 115 5.22 4.64 12.50
C PHE A 115 4.98 3.14 12.63
N ILE A 116 6.04 2.36 12.90
CA ILE A 116 5.95 0.92 13.10
C ILE A 116 5.04 0.58 14.29
N GLU A 117 5.22 1.27 15.42
CA GLU A 117 4.42 1.09 16.62
C GLU A 117 2.94 1.42 16.36
N GLU A 118 2.69 2.54 15.68
CA GLU A 118 1.34 2.95 15.33
C GLU A 118 0.67 1.94 14.38
N ILE A 119 1.34 1.56 13.28
CA ILE A 119 0.80 0.59 12.32
C ILE A 119 0.52 -0.74 13.03
N SER A 120 1.43 -1.22 13.86
CA SER A 120 1.25 -2.46 14.62
C SER A 120 0.01 -2.38 15.53
N THR A 121 -0.18 -1.23 16.20
CA THR A 121 -1.32 -1.00 17.08
C THR A 121 -2.64 -1.00 16.32
N GLN A 122 -2.70 -0.33 15.16
CA GLN A 122 -3.92 -0.27 14.33
C GLN A 122 -4.29 -1.63 13.75
N LEU A 123 -3.29 -2.39 13.29
CA LEU A 123 -3.50 -3.74 12.75
C LEU A 123 -3.80 -4.78 13.84
N GLY A 124 -3.44 -4.49 15.10
CA GLY A 124 -3.57 -5.42 16.22
C GLY A 124 -2.57 -6.58 16.18
N GLN A 125 -1.50 -6.45 15.39
CA GLN A 125 -0.43 -7.43 15.24
C GLN A 125 0.91 -6.72 15.01
N LYS A 126 2.01 -7.37 15.37
CA LYS A 126 3.34 -6.82 15.12
C LYS A 126 3.55 -6.67 13.61
N TRP A 127 3.90 -5.47 13.18
CA TRP A 127 4.19 -5.15 11.79
C TRP A 127 5.60 -4.58 11.65
N CYS A 128 6.29 -4.89 10.57
CA CYS A 128 7.51 -4.22 10.15
C CYS A 128 7.68 -4.36 8.62
N PRO A 129 8.32 -3.40 7.94
CA PRO A 129 8.76 -3.60 6.56
C PRO A 129 9.69 -4.80 6.44
N LEU A 130 9.66 -5.47 5.28
CA LEU A 130 10.56 -6.58 4.93
C LEU A 130 11.92 -6.09 4.44
#